data_AF-A0A970K8E6-F1
#
_entry.id   AF-A0A970K8E6-F1
#
_cell.length_a   1.000
_cell.length_b   1.000
_cell.length_c   1.000
_cell.angle_alpha   90.00
_cell.angle_beta   90.00
_cell.angle_gamma   90.00
#
_symmetry.space_group_name_H-M   'P 1'
#
loop_
_entity.id
_entity.type
_entity.pdbx_description
1 polymer ?
#
loop_
_entity_poly.entity_id
_entity_poly.type
_entity_poly.pdbx_seq_one_letter_code
_entity_poly.pdbx_strand_id
1 'polypeptide(L)' 'MAQRKYSVELIIVKLREIELLCNQGKTIAEAARQAGITEQTYYRWRKDYGGM' A
#
# COMPACT_ATOMS: atom_id res chain seq x y z
N MET A 1 -4.46 -9.93 18.23
CA MET A 1 -3.39 -9.35 17.40
C MET A 1 -3.56 -7.83 17.43
N ALA A 2 -2.54 -7.09 17.86
CA ALA A 2 -2.62 -5.63 17.96
C ALA A 2 -2.90 -5.05 16.56
N GLN A 3 -4.08 -4.44 16.36
CA GLN A 3 -4.32 -3.64 15.17
C GLN A 3 -3.36 -2.47 15.21
N ARG A 4 -2.24 -2.56 14.47
CA ARG A 4 -1.46 -1.38 14.10
C ARG A 4 -2.43 -0.44 13.39
N LYS A 5 -2.85 0.62 14.07
CA LYS A 5 -3.66 1.68 13.45
C LYS A 5 -2.75 2.40 12.48
N TYR A 6 -2.94 2.16 11.19
CA TYR A 6 -2.33 2.98 10.16
C TYR A 6 -3.13 4.28 10.09
N SER A 7 -2.49 5.42 10.33
CA SER A 7 -3.07 6.72 10.05
C SER A 7 -3.31 6.87 8.54
N VAL A 8 -4.30 7.65 8.14
CA VAL A 8 -4.60 7.91 6.72
C VAL A 8 -3.37 8.40 5.97
N GLU A 9 -2.58 9.27 6.58
CA GLU A 9 -1.31 9.75 6.01
C GLU A 9 -0.32 8.62 5.72
N LEU A 10 -0.18 7.67 6.66
CA LEU A 10 0.70 6.51 6.49
C LEU A 10 0.20 5.58 5.39
N ILE A 11 -1.13 5.43 5.25
CA ILE A 11 -1.76 4.67 4.16
C ILE A 11 -1.41 5.30 2.82
N ILE A 12 -1.59 6.62 2.68
CA ILE A 12 -1.30 7.35 1.44
C ILE A 12 0.19 7.23 1.08
N VAL A 13 1.10 7.42 2.05
CA VAL A 13 2.54 7.26 1.83
C VAL A 13 2.87 5.85 1.33
N LYS A 14 2.27 4.82 1.92
CA LYS A 14 2.48 3.43 1.52
C LYS A 14 1.91 3.11 0.14
N LEU A 15 0.74 3.63 -0.21
CA LEU A 15 0.18 3.50 -1.55
C LEU A 15 1.10 4.13 -2.61
N ARG A 16 1.63 5.32 -2.32
CA ARG A 16 2.55 6.04 -3.22
C ARG A 16 3.89 5.32 -3.38
N GLU A 17 4.42 4.75 -2.30
CA GLU A 17 5.61 3.90 -2.32
C GLU A 17 5.41 2.69 -3.25
N ILE A 18 4.24 2.04 -3.16
CA ILE A 18 3.88 0.90 -4.01
C ILE A 18 3.75 1.29 -5.48
N GLU A 19 3.13 2.44 -5.78
CA GLU A 19 3.02 2.95 -7.15
C GLU A 19 4.40 3.27 -7.76
N LEU A 20 5.32 3.83 -6.97
CA LEU A 20 6.68 4.10 -7.41
C LEU A 20 7.46 2.82 -7.70
N LEU A 21 7.33 1.80 -6.85
CA LEU A 21 7.90 0.47 -7.09
C LEU A 21 7.29 -0.20 -8.33
N CYS A 22 5.98 -0.03 -8.55
CA CYS A 22 5.29 -0.54 -9.73
C CYS A 22 5.79 0.15 -11.01
N ASN A 23 6.02 1.47 -10.97
CA ASN A 23 6.63 2.22 -12.08
C ASN A 23 8.08 1.79 -12.39
N GLN A 24 8.79 1.23 -11.40
CA GLN A 24 10.10 0.61 -11.60
C GLN A 24 10.01 -0.82 -12.18
N GLY A 25 8.81 -1.29 -12.53
CA GLY A 25 8.58 -2.60 -13.13
C GLY A 25 8.33 -3.74 -12.12
N LYS A 26 8.22 -3.43 -10.82
CA LYS A 26 7.87 -4.46 -9.82
C LYS A 26 6.39 -4.79 -9.87
N THR A 27 6.06 -6.03 -9.54
CA THR A 27 4.65 -6.40 -9.37
C THR A 27 4.07 -5.78 -8.08
N ILE A 28 2.76 -5.60 -8.04
CA ILE A 28 2.07 -5.11 -6.83
C ILE A 28 2.33 -6.06 -5.64
N ALA A 29 2.45 -7.36 -5.89
CA ALA A 29 2.84 -8.35 -4.90
C ALA A 29 4.18 -8.06 -4.23
N GLU A 30 5.21 -7.82 -5.04
CA GLU A 30 6.54 -7.51 -4.55
C GLU A 30 6.59 -6.16 -3.87
N ALA A 31 5.92 -5.16 -4.46
CA ALA A 31 5.87 -3.81 -3.91
C ALA A 31 5.13 -3.76 -2.56
N ALA A 32 3.99 -4.45 -2.43
CA ALA A 32 3.26 -4.56 -1.17
C ALA A 32 4.11 -5.25 -0.09
N ARG A 33 4.78 -6.35 -0.44
CA ARG A 33 5.68 -7.07 0.46
C ARG A 33 6.85 -6.18 0.90
N GLN A 34 7.42 -5.40 -0.01
CA GLN A 34 8.50 -4.46 0.30
C GLN A 34 8.02 -3.29 1.18
N ALA A 35 6.80 -2.80 0.95
CA ALA A 35 6.16 -1.78 1.76
C ALA A 35 5.75 -2.28 3.16
N GLY A 36 5.84 -3.58 3.43
CA GLY A 36 5.51 -4.20 4.72
C GLY A 36 4.02 -4.47 4.90
N ILE A 37 3.26 -4.58 3.81
CA ILE A 37 1.83 -4.89 3.82
C ILE A 37 1.53 -6.09 2.91
N THR A 38 0.30 -6.60 2.98
CA THR A 38 -0.18 -7.64 2.05
C THR A 38 -0.83 -7.01 0.83
N GLU A 39 -0.83 -7.71 -0.30
CA GLU A 39 -1.56 -7.28 -1.51
C GLU A 39 -3.04 -7.00 -1.23
N GLN A 40 -3.68 -7.83 -0.39
CA GLN A 40 -5.06 -7.63 0.01
C GLN A 40 -5.26 -6.27 0.71
N THR A 41 -4.30 -5.88 1.56
CA THR A 41 -4.32 -4.58 2.24
C THR A 41 -4.18 -3.44 1.23
N TYR A 42 -3.27 -3.58 0.26
CA TYR A 42 -3.12 -2.62 -0.83
C TYR A 42 -4.42 -2.42 -1.61
N TYR A 43 -5.07 -3.49 -2.08
CA TYR A 43 -6.32 -3.38 -2.84
C TYR A 43 -7.45 -2.75 -2.02
N ARG A 44 -7.53 -3.07 -0.72
CA ARG A 44 -8.51 -2.47 0.18
C ARG A 44 -8.24 -0.98 0.38
N TRP A 45 -6.99 -0.58 0.60
CA TRP A 45 -6.62 0.83 0.72
C TRP A 45 -6.80 1.60 -0.58
N ARG A 46 -6.50 0.99 -1.74
CA ARG A 46 -6.75 1.62 -3.04
C ARG A 46 -8.24 1.90 -3.25
N LYS A 47 -9.13 1.03 -2.76
CA LYS A 47 -10.59 1.24 -2.82
C LYS A 47 -11.06 2.36 -1.89
N ASP A 48 -10.53 2.43 -0.67
CA ASP A 48 -10.95 3.40 0.36
C ASP A 48 -10.29 4.78 0.18
N TYR A 49 -9.03 4.82 -0.26
CA TYR A 49 -8.15 5.99 -0.25
C TYR A 49 -7.54 6.33 -1.62
N GLY A 50 -7.67 5.48 -2.64
CA GLY A 50 -7.02 5.69 -3.96
C GLY A 50 -7.73 6.68 -4.88
N GLY A 51 -8.80 7.34 -4.41
CA GLY A 51 -9.55 8.36 -5.14
C GLY A 51 -9.59 9.73 -4.44
N MET A 52 -8.77 9.93 -3.40
CA MET A 52 -8.43 11.26 -2.86
C MET A 52 -7.36 11.91 -3.72
#